data_AF-A0A923LDQ8-F1
#
_entry.id   AF-A0A923LDQ8-F1
#
_cell.length_a   1.000
_cell.length_b   1.000
_cell.length_c   1.000
_cell.angle_alpha   90.00
_cell.angle_beta   90.00
_cell.angle_gamma   90.00
#
_symmetry.space_group_name_H-M   'P 1'
#
loop_
_entity.id
_entity.type
_entity.pdbx_description
1 polymer ?
#
loop_
_entity_poly.entity_id
_entity_poly.type
_entity_poly.pdbx_seq_one_letter_code
_entity_poly.pdbx_strand_id
1 'polypeptide(L)'
;MDKAILYIHGKGGNPKEAEYYKALFEEYDVIGFDYSSQSPWEAKKEFPGLFDNLCGTYETVTVIANSIGAFFAMSALADSKIEKAYFISPVVDMERLIRNMMQWANVTEDDLQKQKEIPTSFGETLSWAYLCYVREHPVTWTVPTHILYGEKDNLTSYETIAEFADRIGATLTVMENGEHWFHTKEQMDFLSDWIKQCT
;
A
#
# COMPACT_ATOMS: atom_id res chain seq x y z
N MET A 1 10.17 2.45 -24.10
CA MET A 1 8.91 3.16 -23.81
C MET A 1 9.25 4.29 -22.85
N ASP A 2 8.57 5.43 -22.92
CA ASP A 2 8.91 6.60 -22.08
C ASP A 2 8.11 6.64 -20.77
N LYS A 3 7.15 5.72 -20.62
CA LYS A 3 6.27 5.59 -19.46
C LYS A 3 6.49 4.25 -18.77
N ALA A 4 6.59 4.27 -17.45
CA ALA A 4 6.69 3.07 -16.64
C ALA A 4 5.57 2.98 -15.60
N ILE A 5 5.22 1.75 -15.24
CA ILE A 5 4.42 1.44 -14.06
C ILE A 5 5.28 0.69 -13.08
N LEU A 6 5.38 1.22 -11.87
CA LEU A 6 6.01 0.56 -10.75
C LEU A 6 4.94 -0.16 -9.91
N TYR A 7 4.97 -1.49 -9.93
CA TYR A 7 4.10 -2.33 -9.10
C TYR A 7 4.78 -2.64 -7.76
N ILE A 8 4.17 -2.21 -6.66
CA ILE A 8 4.65 -2.42 -5.30
C ILE A 8 3.70 -3.40 -4.61
N HIS A 9 4.19 -4.61 -4.37
CA HIS A 9 3.37 -5.68 -3.79
C HIS A 9 3.03 -5.46 -2.31
N GLY A 10 2.03 -6.17 -1.83
CA GLY A 10 1.65 -6.20 -0.42
C GLY A 10 2.45 -7.23 0.39
N LYS A 11 2.07 -7.42 1.65
CA LYS A 11 2.70 -8.42 2.52
C LYS A 11 2.47 -9.83 1.95
N GLY A 12 3.54 -10.63 1.87
CA GLY A 12 3.49 -11.99 1.32
C GLY A 12 3.38 -12.07 -0.21
N GLY A 13 3.27 -10.91 -0.88
CA GLY A 13 3.35 -10.82 -2.34
C GLY A 13 4.79 -10.82 -2.84
N ASN A 14 4.93 -10.63 -4.16
CA ASN A 14 6.25 -10.58 -4.81
C ASN A 14 6.22 -9.74 -6.10
N PRO A 15 7.37 -9.25 -6.59
CA PRO A 15 7.44 -8.40 -7.78
C PRO A 15 6.92 -9.06 -9.07
N LYS A 16 6.89 -10.40 -9.18
CA LYS A 16 6.43 -11.08 -10.42
C LYS A 16 4.93 -10.92 -10.67
N GLU A 17 4.16 -10.56 -9.65
CA GLU A 17 2.74 -10.21 -9.80
C GLU A 17 2.54 -9.02 -10.74
N ALA A 18 3.58 -8.20 -10.97
CA ALA A 18 3.58 -7.15 -11.98
C ALA A 18 3.23 -7.66 -13.39
N GLU A 19 3.51 -8.94 -13.68
CA GLU A 19 3.20 -9.57 -14.98
C GLU A 19 1.70 -9.51 -15.30
N TYR A 20 0.84 -9.61 -14.29
CA TYR A 20 -0.61 -9.49 -14.46
C TYR A 20 -1.01 -8.14 -15.07
N TYR A 21 -0.36 -7.06 -14.64
CA TYR A 21 -0.70 -5.71 -15.10
C TYR A 21 -0.12 -5.39 -16.47
N LYS A 22 0.88 -6.13 -16.98
CA LYS A 22 1.41 -5.91 -18.33
C LYS A 22 0.33 -6.01 -19.40
N ALA A 23 -0.59 -6.97 -19.25
CA ALA A 23 -1.71 -7.14 -20.16
C ALA A 23 -2.75 -6.01 -20.08
N LEU A 24 -2.74 -5.21 -19.02
CA LEU A 24 -3.66 -4.09 -18.81
C LEU A 24 -3.08 -2.75 -19.31
N PHE A 25 -1.77 -2.70 -19.59
CA PHE A 25 -1.04 -1.48 -19.89
C PHE A 25 -0.06 -1.67 -21.06
N GLU A 26 -0.56 -1.84 -22.27
CA GLU A 26 0.26 -2.13 -23.46
C GLU A 26 1.29 -1.03 -23.81
N GLU A 27 1.03 0.21 -23.39
CA GLU A 27 1.91 1.37 -23.65
C GLU A 27 2.98 1.61 -22.56
N TYR A 28 2.96 0.84 -21.47
CA TYR A 28 3.84 1.05 -20.31
C TYR A 28 4.80 -0.12 -20.12
N ASP A 29 6.04 0.20 -19.74
CA ASP A 29 6.92 -0.80 -19.16
C ASP A 29 6.47 -1.05 -17.70
N VAL A 30 5.84 -2.20 -17.44
CA VAL A 30 5.41 -2.59 -16.09
C VAL A 30 6.52 -3.33 -15.36
N ILE A 31 6.95 -2.78 -14.23
CA ILE A 31 8.10 -3.20 -13.46
C ILE A 31 7.64 -3.60 -12.05
N GLY A 32 7.96 -4.83 -11.66
CA GLY A 32 7.77 -5.28 -10.29
C GLY A 32 8.85 -4.73 -9.38
N PHE A 33 8.45 -4.11 -8.27
CA PHE A 33 9.36 -3.54 -7.30
C PHE A 33 9.86 -4.63 -6.34
N ASP A 34 11.12 -5.04 -6.51
CA ASP A 34 11.77 -6.08 -5.71
C ASP A 34 12.44 -5.44 -4.49
N TYR A 35 11.65 -5.25 -3.42
CA TYR A 35 12.11 -4.61 -2.19
C TYR A 35 12.22 -5.62 -1.03
N SER A 36 13.15 -5.38 -0.11
CA SER A 36 13.36 -6.25 1.07
C SER A 36 12.80 -5.65 2.37
N SER A 37 12.50 -4.35 2.38
CA SER A 37 12.00 -3.62 3.55
C SER A 37 10.81 -4.30 4.24
N GLN A 38 10.90 -4.45 5.56
CA GLN A 38 9.82 -4.97 6.42
C GLN A 38 9.18 -3.87 7.29
N SER A 39 9.76 -2.68 7.27
CA SER A 39 9.35 -1.53 8.08
C SER A 39 9.44 -0.23 7.28
N PRO A 40 8.72 0.83 7.71
CA PRO A 40 8.70 2.09 6.98
C PRO A 40 10.03 2.84 7.05
N TRP A 41 10.86 2.65 8.08
CA TRP A 41 12.21 3.25 8.13
C TRP A 41 13.22 2.52 7.24
N GLU A 42 13.02 1.23 6.98
CA GLU A 42 13.78 0.51 5.95
C GLU A 42 13.32 0.97 4.57
N ALA A 43 12.01 1.03 4.33
CA ALA A 43 11.45 1.48 3.05
C ALA A 43 11.92 2.90 2.72
N LYS A 44 11.93 3.80 3.70
CA LYS A 44 12.44 5.17 3.55
C LYS A 44 13.92 5.26 3.15
N LYS A 45 14.70 4.21 3.40
CA LYS A 45 16.11 4.11 2.95
C LYS A 45 16.25 3.42 1.60
N GLU A 46 15.49 2.35 1.38
CA GLU A 46 15.61 1.48 0.20
C GLU A 46 14.90 2.05 -1.02
N PHE A 47 13.65 2.52 -0.85
CA PHE A 47 12.76 2.84 -1.97
C PHE A 47 13.28 4.00 -2.83
N PRO A 48 13.80 5.12 -2.27
CA PRO A 48 14.27 6.23 -3.10
C PRO A 48 15.35 5.83 -4.10
N GLY A 49 16.35 5.05 -3.65
CA GLY A 49 17.44 4.62 -4.54
C GLY A 49 16.97 3.71 -5.66
N LEU A 50 16.02 2.81 -5.38
CA LEU A 50 15.43 1.96 -6.42
C LEU A 50 14.52 2.76 -7.37
N PHE A 51 13.75 3.71 -6.85
CA PHE A 51 12.85 4.56 -7.63
C PHE A 51 13.63 5.53 -8.55
N ASP A 52 14.69 6.16 -8.05
CA ASP A 52 15.51 7.11 -8.82
C ASP A 52 16.16 6.44 -10.05
N ASN A 53 16.57 5.16 -9.92
CA ASN A 53 17.07 4.39 -11.06
C ASN A 53 16.03 4.25 -12.18
N LEU A 54 14.75 4.18 -11.84
CA LEU A 54 13.65 4.14 -12.80
C LEU A 54 13.41 5.51 -13.42
N CYS A 55 13.37 6.58 -12.62
CA CYS A 55 13.21 7.95 -13.12
C CYS A 55 14.38 8.41 -14.02
N GLY A 56 15.57 7.83 -13.88
CA GLY A 56 16.67 8.06 -14.82
C GLY A 56 16.43 7.50 -16.23
N THR A 57 15.47 6.58 -16.38
CA THR A 57 15.17 5.87 -17.63
C THR A 57 13.84 6.32 -18.25
N TYR A 58 12.86 6.67 -17.42
CA TYR A 58 11.49 6.97 -17.84
C TYR A 58 11.10 8.43 -17.58
N GLU A 59 10.35 9.04 -18.49
CA GLU A 59 9.88 10.42 -18.35
C GLU A 59 8.73 10.54 -17.34
N THR A 60 7.84 9.54 -17.34
CA THR A 60 6.73 9.43 -16.40
C THR A 60 6.68 8.06 -15.73
N VAL A 61 6.39 8.08 -14.43
CA VAL A 61 6.25 6.88 -13.61
C VAL A 61 4.90 6.93 -12.89
N THR A 62 4.09 5.90 -13.12
CA THR A 62 2.86 5.63 -12.38
C THR A 62 3.11 4.52 -11.36
N VAL A 63 2.44 4.57 -10.21
CA VAL A 63 2.57 3.52 -9.18
C VAL A 63 1.28 2.69 -9.11
N ILE A 64 1.40 1.38 -9.04
CA ILE A 64 0.35 0.49 -8.54
C ILE A 64 0.85 -0.07 -7.21
N ALA A 65 0.10 0.09 -6.12
CA ALA A 65 0.55 -0.39 -4.82
C ALA A 65 -0.56 -1.09 -4.04
N ASN A 66 -0.22 -2.25 -3.48
CA ASN A 66 -1.15 -3.11 -2.77
C ASN A 66 -0.90 -3.05 -1.26
N SER A 67 -1.96 -2.88 -0.45
CA SER A 67 -1.89 -3.07 1.01
C SER A 67 -0.73 -2.29 1.66
N ILE A 68 0.15 -2.97 2.41
CA ILE A 68 1.33 -2.37 3.05
C ILE A 68 2.33 -1.77 2.03
N GLY A 69 2.35 -2.25 0.79
CA GLY A 69 3.15 -1.66 -0.28
C GLY A 69 2.76 -0.21 -0.54
N ALA A 70 1.47 0.11 -0.47
CA ALA A 70 0.98 1.49 -0.55
C ALA A 70 1.45 2.33 0.65
N PHE A 71 1.43 1.76 1.86
CA PHE A 71 1.95 2.43 3.06
C PHE A 71 3.44 2.75 2.94
N PHE A 72 4.25 1.82 2.44
CA PHE A 72 5.68 2.04 2.20
C PHE A 72 5.93 3.06 1.10
N ALA A 73 5.16 3.01 0.00
CA ALA A 73 5.22 4.02 -1.05
C ALA A 73 4.94 5.42 -0.48
N MET A 74 3.87 5.58 0.30
CA MET A 74 3.55 6.86 0.95
C MET A 74 4.63 7.29 1.95
N SER A 75 5.24 6.35 2.67
CA SER A 75 6.27 6.66 3.67
C SER A 75 7.61 7.09 3.06
N ALA A 76 7.92 6.61 1.85
CA ALA A 76 9.26 6.71 1.27
C ALA A 76 9.33 7.51 -0.03
N LEU A 77 8.22 7.63 -0.77
CA LEU A 77 8.17 8.20 -2.12
C LEU A 77 7.21 9.40 -2.23
N ALA A 78 6.75 9.97 -1.12
CA ALA A 78 5.79 11.09 -1.13
C ALA A 78 6.30 12.32 -1.90
N ASP A 79 7.61 12.58 -1.86
CA ASP A 79 8.26 13.69 -2.55
C ASP A 79 8.82 13.29 -3.92
N SER A 80 8.61 12.05 -4.35
CA SER A 80 9.10 11.53 -5.63
C SER A 80 8.21 11.99 -6.79
N LYS A 81 8.79 12.06 -7.99
CA LYS A 81 8.08 12.48 -9.21
C LYS A 81 7.20 11.34 -9.75
N ILE A 82 6.07 11.10 -9.10
CA ILE A 82 5.06 10.13 -9.51
C ILE A 82 3.91 10.88 -10.19
N GLU A 83 3.51 10.41 -11.38
CA GLU A 83 2.43 11.04 -12.17
C GLU A 83 1.06 10.78 -11.54
N LYS A 84 0.77 9.51 -11.24
CA LYS A 84 -0.44 9.06 -10.57
C LYS A 84 -0.21 7.72 -9.86
N ALA A 85 -1.13 7.36 -8.97
CA ALA A 85 -1.12 6.08 -8.27
C ALA A 85 -2.47 5.35 -8.35
N TYR A 86 -2.41 4.02 -8.42
CA TYR A 86 -3.52 3.11 -8.22
C TYR A 86 -3.26 2.33 -6.94
N PHE A 87 -4.07 2.57 -5.92
CA PHE A 87 -3.96 1.88 -4.63
C PHE A 87 -5.03 0.82 -4.52
N ILE A 88 -4.63 -0.41 -4.22
CA ILE A 88 -5.52 -1.56 -4.07
C ILE A 88 -5.48 -2.02 -2.62
N SER A 89 -6.62 -1.90 -1.93
CA SER A 89 -6.77 -2.14 -0.49
C SER A 89 -5.64 -1.52 0.34
N PRO A 90 -5.30 -0.23 0.17
CA PRO A 90 -4.10 0.33 0.79
C PRO A 90 -4.23 0.38 2.32
N VAL A 91 -3.12 0.16 3.01
CA VAL A 91 -3.01 0.54 4.42
C VAL A 91 -2.68 2.03 4.48
N VAL A 92 -3.64 2.84 4.92
CA VAL A 92 -3.54 4.31 4.92
C VAL A 92 -3.35 4.92 6.31
N ASP A 93 -3.64 4.15 7.36
CA ASP A 93 -3.43 4.52 8.76
C ASP A 93 -2.84 3.32 9.52
N MET A 94 -1.51 3.30 9.59
CA MET A 94 -0.77 2.22 10.23
C MET A 94 -0.88 2.28 11.76
N GLU A 95 -1.01 3.45 12.37
CA GLU A 95 -1.25 3.53 13.82
C GLU A 95 -2.58 2.87 14.17
N ARG A 96 -3.65 3.20 13.44
CA ARG A 96 -4.97 2.61 13.66
C ARG A 96 -4.96 1.10 13.43
N LEU A 97 -4.28 0.63 12.38
CA LEU A 97 -4.10 -0.82 12.15
C LEU A 97 -3.37 -1.51 13.31
N ILE A 98 -2.27 -0.94 13.81
CA ILE A 98 -1.54 -1.48 14.98
C ILE A 98 -2.45 -1.51 16.21
N ARG A 99 -3.22 -0.44 16.48
CA ARG A 99 -4.17 -0.39 17.59
C ARG A 99 -5.27 -1.45 17.46
N ASN A 100 -5.79 -1.69 16.26
CA ASN A 100 -6.76 -2.76 16.02
C ASN A 100 -6.15 -4.14 16.32
N MET A 101 -4.94 -4.41 15.84
CA MET A 101 -4.22 -5.66 16.14
C MET A 101 -3.97 -5.84 17.64
N MET A 102 -3.63 -4.77 18.36
CA MET A 102 -3.51 -4.80 19.82
C MET A 102 -4.82 -5.17 20.50
N GLN A 103 -5.96 -4.62 20.05
CA GLN A 103 -7.28 -4.98 20.56
C GLN A 103 -7.61 -6.44 20.30
N TRP A 104 -7.34 -6.95 19.08
CA TRP A 104 -7.56 -8.36 18.74
C TRP A 104 -6.71 -9.31 19.59
N ALA A 105 -5.49 -8.89 19.94
CA ALA A 105 -4.57 -9.65 20.79
C ALA A 105 -4.78 -9.41 22.29
N ASN A 106 -5.72 -8.54 22.70
CA ASN A 106 -5.91 -8.10 24.08
C ASN A 106 -4.61 -7.57 24.74
N VAL A 107 -3.85 -6.75 23.99
CA VAL A 107 -2.59 -6.13 24.39
C VAL A 107 -2.81 -4.63 24.64
N THR A 108 -2.36 -4.12 25.79
CA THR A 108 -2.39 -2.67 26.06
C THR A 108 -1.14 -1.96 25.56
N GLU A 109 -1.17 -0.64 25.42
CA GLU A 109 0.03 0.15 25.09
C GLU A 109 1.12 0.00 26.16
N ASP A 110 0.75 -0.09 27.43
CA ASP A 110 1.69 -0.33 28.53
C ASP A 110 2.39 -1.68 28.40
N ASP A 111 1.64 -2.73 28.02
CA ASP A 111 2.21 -4.06 27.79
C ASP A 111 3.22 -4.03 26.64
N LEU A 112 2.82 -3.41 25.51
CA LEU A 112 3.68 -3.29 24.35
C LEU A 112 4.93 -2.43 24.64
N GLN A 113 4.78 -1.34 25.39
CA GLN A 113 5.88 -0.48 25.79
C GLN A 113 6.88 -1.21 26.68
N LYS A 114 6.41 -2.06 27.61
CA LYS A 114 7.27 -2.84 28.52
C LYS A 114 7.98 -3.98 27.80
N GLN A 115 7.23 -4.75 27.00
CA GLN A 115 7.74 -5.96 26.34
C GLN A 115 8.47 -5.69 25.02
N LYS A 116 8.28 -4.50 24.44
CA LYS A 116 8.82 -4.03 23.15
C LYS A 116 8.26 -4.74 21.93
N GLU A 117 8.23 -6.07 21.95
CA GLU A 117 7.68 -6.89 20.89
C GLU A 117 6.79 -7.97 21.48
N ILE A 118 5.59 -8.14 20.91
CA ILE A 118 4.62 -9.15 21.36
C ILE A 118 4.15 -9.94 20.13
N PRO A 119 4.53 -11.23 20.00
CA PRO A 119 3.99 -12.08 18.95
C PRO A 119 2.51 -12.36 19.21
N THR A 120 1.72 -12.39 18.15
CA THR A 120 0.27 -12.61 18.19
C THR A 120 -0.09 -14.00 17.68
N SER A 121 -1.26 -14.51 18.06
CA SER A 121 -1.76 -15.82 17.60
C SER A 121 -2.11 -15.85 16.11
N PHE A 122 -2.27 -14.68 15.48
CA PHE A 122 -2.57 -14.53 14.06
C PHE A 122 -1.32 -14.27 13.20
N GLY A 123 -0.13 -14.50 13.75
CA GLY A 123 1.13 -14.54 12.97
C GLY A 123 1.83 -13.18 12.80
N GLU A 124 1.27 -12.11 13.35
CA GLU A 124 1.92 -10.79 13.37
C GLU A 124 2.69 -10.57 14.67
N THR A 125 3.71 -9.70 14.65
CA THR A 125 4.41 -9.24 15.85
C THR A 125 4.14 -7.76 16.05
N LEU A 126 3.47 -7.41 17.15
CA LEU A 126 3.29 -6.03 17.56
C LEU A 126 4.64 -5.47 18.01
N SER A 127 5.02 -4.27 17.54
CA SER A 127 6.30 -3.63 17.87
C SER A 127 6.08 -2.22 18.40
N TRP A 128 6.60 -1.95 19.60
CA TRP A 128 6.60 -0.62 20.21
C TRP A 128 7.38 0.38 19.36
N ALA A 129 8.52 -0.04 18.81
CA ALA A 129 9.34 0.82 17.95
C ALA A 129 8.57 1.22 16.69
N TYR A 130 7.82 0.28 16.09
CA TYR A 130 6.98 0.57 14.93
C TYR A 130 5.85 1.53 15.29
N LEU A 131 5.12 1.28 16.38
CA LEU A 131 4.04 2.17 16.84
C LEU A 131 4.54 3.60 17.09
N CYS A 132 5.69 3.76 17.76
CA CYS A 132 6.29 5.08 17.96
C CYS A 132 6.68 5.72 16.62
N TYR A 133 7.29 4.96 15.71
CA TYR A 133 7.75 5.49 14.44
C TYR A 133 6.60 6.08 13.62
N VAL A 134 5.47 5.36 13.50
CA VAL A 134 4.34 5.85 12.68
C VAL A 134 3.62 7.04 13.29
N ARG A 135 3.67 7.20 14.62
CA ARG A 135 3.19 8.41 15.32
C ARG A 135 4.07 9.63 15.05
N GLU A 136 5.38 9.41 15.04
CA GLU A 136 6.37 10.47 14.80
C GLU A 136 6.46 10.85 13.31
N HIS A 137 6.03 9.95 12.42
CA HIS A 137 6.13 10.10 10.96
C HIS A 137 4.78 9.81 10.27
N PRO A 138 3.75 10.66 10.48
CA PRO A 138 2.48 10.48 9.79
C PRO A 138 2.67 10.59 8.28
N VAL A 139 2.00 9.70 7.54
CA VAL A 139 2.07 9.70 6.07
C VAL A 139 1.35 10.92 5.50
N THR A 140 2.02 11.60 4.56
CA THR A 140 1.45 12.66 3.73
C THR A 140 1.57 12.22 2.28
N TRP A 141 0.48 12.31 1.52
CA TRP A 141 0.45 11.86 0.14
C TRP A 141 -0.36 12.85 -0.70
N THR A 142 0.26 13.39 -1.75
CA THR A 142 -0.34 14.41 -2.62
C THR A 142 -0.39 14.00 -4.08
N VAL A 143 0.07 12.79 -4.40
CA VAL A 143 0.04 12.26 -5.77
C VAL A 143 -1.42 11.96 -6.15
N PRO A 144 -1.89 12.35 -7.36
CA PRO A 144 -3.22 11.98 -7.84
C PRO A 144 -3.43 10.47 -7.76
N THR A 145 -4.49 10.04 -7.07
CA THR A 145 -4.67 8.62 -6.71
C THR A 145 -6.07 8.13 -6.99
N HIS A 146 -6.18 6.92 -7.53
CA HIS A 146 -7.40 6.14 -7.57
C HIS A 146 -7.29 4.98 -6.57
N ILE A 147 -8.32 4.79 -5.74
CA ILE A 147 -8.33 3.77 -4.69
C ILE A 147 -9.41 2.72 -5.02
N LEU A 148 -9.00 1.46 -5.02
CA LEU A 148 -9.90 0.30 -4.98
C LEU A 148 -9.92 -0.27 -3.57
N TYR A 149 -11.10 -0.43 -3.01
CA TYR A 149 -11.31 -0.95 -1.66
C TYR A 149 -12.33 -2.10 -1.68
N GLY A 150 -12.06 -3.18 -0.95
CA GLY A 150 -13.01 -4.26 -0.74
C GLY A 150 -13.95 -3.96 0.43
N GLU A 151 -15.27 -4.07 0.24
CA GLU A 151 -16.25 -3.81 1.29
C GLU A 151 -16.01 -4.63 2.58
N LYS A 152 -15.51 -5.85 2.45
CA LYS A 152 -15.19 -6.79 3.54
C LYS A 152 -13.72 -6.75 3.94
N ASP A 153 -13.03 -5.63 3.73
CA ASP A 153 -11.70 -5.40 4.27
C ASP A 153 -11.77 -5.38 5.82
N ASN A 154 -11.10 -6.35 6.43
CA ASN A 154 -11.07 -6.51 7.89
C ASN A 154 -9.85 -5.83 8.53
N LEU A 155 -8.95 -5.23 7.73
CA LEU A 155 -7.74 -4.55 8.19
C LEU A 155 -7.95 -3.03 8.25
N THR A 156 -8.48 -2.45 7.17
CA THR A 156 -8.77 -1.02 7.07
C THR A 156 -10.28 -0.82 6.99
N SER A 157 -10.87 -0.03 7.89
CA SER A 157 -12.32 0.23 7.83
C SER A 157 -12.69 1.19 6.70
N TYR A 158 -13.94 1.12 6.25
CA TYR A 158 -14.48 2.03 5.23
C TYR A 158 -14.32 3.50 5.62
N GLU A 159 -14.58 3.86 6.88
CA GLU A 159 -14.45 5.24 7.36
C GLU A 159 -13.01 5.73 7.23
N THR A 160 -12.04 4.87 7.56
CA THR A 160 -10.61 5.20 7.48
C THR A 160 -10.21 5.49 6.04
N ILE A 161 -10.62 4.64 5.10
CA ILE A 161 -10.24 4.80 3.70
C ILE A 161 -10.99 5.96 3.04
N ALA A 162 -12.25 6.21 3.41
CA ALA A 162 -13.04 7.32 2.91
C ALA A 162 -12.49 8.67 3.39
N GLU A 163 -12.15 8.80 4.67
CA GLU A 163 -11.49 9.99 5.22
C GLU A 163 -10.13 10.25 4.56
N PHE A 164 -9.36 9.18 4.32
CA PHE A 164 -8.10 9.29 3.59
C PHE A 164 -8.32 9.77 2.15
N ALA A 165 -9.27 9.17 1.42
CA ALA A 165 -9.56 9.52 0.05
C ALA A 165 -10.00 10.99 -0.08
N ASP A 166 -10.90 11.45 0.79
CA ASP A 166 -11.34 12.85 0.83
C ASP A 166 -10.16 13.80 1.10
N ARG A 167 -9.31 13.47 2.09
CA ARG A 167 -8.15 14.28 2.46
C ARG A 167 -7.16 14.50 1.31
N ILE A 168 -6.95 13.49 0.46
CA ILE A 168 -6.01 13.57 -0.67
C ILE A 168 -6.69 13.91 -2.01
N GLY A 169 -8.02 14.05 -2.02
CA GLY A 169 -8.80 14.25 -3.25
C GLY A 169 -8.80 13.05 -4.20
N ALA A 170 -8.67 11.82 -3.67
CA ALA A 170 -8.67 10.60 -4.45
C ALA A 170 -10.09 10.11 -4.77
N THR A 171 -10.24 9.41 -5.90
CA THR A 171 -11.47 8.64 -6.14
C THR A 171 -11.43 7.37 -5.31
N LEU A 172 -12.56 6.98 -4.71
CA LEU A 172 -12.72 5.73 -3.98
C LEU A 172 -13.78 4.85 -4.65
N THR A 173 -13.35 3.70 -5.18
CA THR A 173 -14.22 2.65 -5.70
C THR A 173 -14.31 1.52 -4.68
N VAL A 174 -15.53 1.15 -4.30
CA VAL A 174 -15.79 0.02 -3.40
C VAL A 174 -16.26 -1.17 -4.20
N MET A 175 -15.59 -2.31 -4.06
CA MET A 175 -16.09 -3.59 -4.55
C MET A 175 -16.98 -4.22 -3.47
N GLU A 176 -18.28 -4.36 -3.78
CA GLU A 176 -19.23 -5.08 -2.93
C GLU A 176 -18.75 -6.53 -2.72
N ASN A 177 -18.82 -7.03 -1.48
CA ASN A 177 -18.28 -8.34 -1.09
C ASN A 177 -16.77 -8.56 -1.32
N GLY A 178 -16.03 -7.54 -1.79
CA GLY A 178 -14.59 -7.62 -2.00
C GLY A 178 -13.84 -7.74 -0.68
N GLU A 179 -12.80 -8.57 -0.64
CA GLU A 179 -11.95 -8.74 0.53
C GLU A 179 -10.74 -7.80 0.48
N HIS A 180 -9.97 -7.72 1.57
CA HIS A 180 -8.70 -6.98 1.56
C HIS A 180 -7.74 -7.51 0.48
N TRP A 181 -7.58 -8.83 0.41
CA TRP A 181 -6.76 -9.48 -0.60
C TRP A 181 -7.63 -9.88 -1.80
N PHE A 182 -7.49 -9.14 -2.89
CA PHE A 182 -8.12 -9.45 -4.17
C PHE A 182 -7.42 -10.67 -4.79
N HIS A 183 -8.13 -11.79 -4.89
CA HIS A 183 -7.53 -13.05 -5.33
C HIS A 183 -8.54 -14.00 -6.01
N THR A 184 -9.83 -13.88 -5.70
CA THR A 184 -10.85 -14.67 -6.39
C THR A 184 -10.99 -14.19 -7.83
N LYS A 185 -11.47 -15.05 -8.72
CA LYS A 185 -11.67 -14.67 -10.13
C LYS A 185 -12.54 -13.42 -10.25
N GLU A 186 -13.65 -13.36 -9.51
CA GLU A 186 -14.57 -12.21 -9.51
C GLU A 186 -13.88 -10.93 -9.05
N GLN A 187 -13.06 -11.00 -8.00
CA GLN A 187 -12.28 -9.85 -7.50
C GLN A 187 -11.24 -9.40 -8.53
N MET A 188 -10.53 -10.33 -9.17
CA MET A 188 -9.52 -10.00 -10.18
C MET A 188 -10.13 -9.46 -11.48
N ASP A 189 -11.30 -9.97 -11.87
CA ASP A 189 -12.06 -9.44 -13.02
C ASP A 189 -12.52 -8.00 -12.72
N PHE A 190 -13.07 -7.75 -11.52
CA PHE A 190 -13.46 -6.40 -11.08
C PHE A 190 -12.27 -5.43 -11.03
N LEU A 191 -11.14 -5.88 -10.48
CA LEU A 191 -9.90 -5.09 -10.42
C LEU A 191 -9.40 -4.74 -11.83
N SER A 192 -9.43 -5.69 -12.78
CA SER A 192 -9.06 -5.44 -14.17
C SER A 192 -9.91 -4.35 -14.80
N ASP A 193 -11.22 -4.44 -14.60
CA ASP A 193 -12.18 -3.50 -15.18
C ASP A 193 -12.09 -2.13 -14.52
N TRP A 194 -11.86 -2.08 -13.20
CA TRP A 194 -11.59 -0.85 -12.47
C TRP A 194 -10.34 -0.14 -12.98
N ILE A 195 -9.22 -0.86 -13.18
CA ILE A 195 -8.00 -0.27 -13.73
C ILE A 195 -8.28 0.35 -15.09
N LYS A 196 -8.90 -0.38 -16.02
CA LYS A 196 -9.21 0.12 -17.37
C LYS A 196 -10.09 1.36 -17.39
N GLN A 197 -10.93 1.56 -16.37
CA GLN A 197 -11.77 2.75 -16.25
C GLN A 197 -11.01 3.97 -15.71
N CYS A 198 -9.90 3.76 -15.01
CA CYS A 198 -9.09 4.82 -14.41
C CYS A 198 -7.86 5.20 -15.26
N THR A 199 -7.52 4.39 -16.27
CA THR A 199 -6.42 4.62 -17.23
C THR A 199 -6.83 5.52 -18.38
#